data_AF-A0A378A9A0-F1
#
_entry.id   AF-A0A378A9A0-F1
#
_cell.length_a   1.000
_cell.length_b   1.000
_cell.length_c   1.000
_cell.angle_alpha   90.00
_cell.angle_beta   90.00
_cell.angle_gamma   90.00
#
_symmetry.space_group_name_H-M   'P 1'
#
loop_
_entity.id
_entity.type
_entity.pdbx_description
1 polymer ?
#
loop_
_entity_poly.entity_id
_entity_poly.type
_entity_poly.pdbx_seq_one_letter_code
_entity_poly.pdbx_strand_id
1 'polypeptide(L)'
;MLPAACCATAGSGYAPDGAASGQWQCAGRRLLRSALDAGVRFQLNAPVVRLLQGPPGVSGAVLRSDGGEIHVEAGAVVLACGGFPHDRQRLAQVVPHAAEGYGHFSAAPPDNQGEGIRLGESVGGQFDTSLRHPLAWAPVSRVTLASGQQLMFPHLVERAKPGVIAVLPNGKRFVNEADSYHDFIAALLAATPAGDTPQAWLLADRRALRRYGLGHARPFPFTPTAWLRTGYLQRGTPWRSWRSSALSTPMRWRKPLNALTTSPALAKTSIFTAGHQPITAPRVTIR
;
A
#
# COMPACT_ATOMS: atom_id res chain seq x y z
N MET A 1 35.01 -9.36 -26.24
CA MET A 1 33.73 -8.65 -26.01
C MET A 1 33.19 -9.10 -24.67
N LEU A 2 33.25 -8.28 -23.62
CA LEU A 2 32.57 -8.59 -22.37
C LEU A 2 31.07 -8.33 -22.54
N PRO A 3 30.17 -9.21 -22.04
CA PRO A 3 28.74 -8.94 -22.04
C PRO A 3 28.48 -7.80 -21.04
N ALA A 4 28.23 -6.60 -21.56
CA ALA A 4 27.86 -5.46 -20.74
C ALA A 4 26.38 -5.59 -20.34
N ALA A 5 26.11 -5.97 -19.10
CA ALA A 5 24.81 -5.71 -18.49
C ALA A 5 24.70 -4.19 -18.25
N CYS A 6 23.72 -3.55 -18.91
CA CYS A 6 23.35 -2.17 -18.65
C CYS A 6 22.05 -2.18 -17.84
N CYS A 7 22.09 -1.75 -16.58
CA CYS A 7 20.89 -1.56 -15.78
C CYS A 7 20.45 -0.10 -15.85
N ALA A 8 19.30 0.13 -16.49
CA ALA A 8 18.56 1.38 -16.37
C ALA A 8 17.58 1.25 -15.20
N THR A 9 17.75 2.05 -14.16
CA THR A 9 16.81 2.12 -13.03
C THR A 9 16.07 3.44 -13.05
N ALA A 10 14.75 3.40 -13.00
CA ALA A 10 13.90 4.59 -12.86
C ALA A 10 13.88 5.10 -11.41
N GLY A 11 13.99 6.43 -11.26
CA GLY A 11 13.35 7.22 -10.18
C GLY A 11 13.87 7.07 -8.75
N SER A 12 14.31 8.18 -8.15
CA SER A 12 14.87 8.24 -6.78
C SER A 12 13.83 7.92 -5.70
N GLY A 13 14.14 6.96 -4.83
CA GLY A 13 13.29 6.61 -3.69
C GLY A 13 13.51 7.52 -2.48
N TYR A 14 12.50 8.32 -2.14
CA TYR A 14 12.28 8.77 -0.76
C TYR A 14 11.42 7.72 -0.05
N ALA A 15 11.87 7.20 1.09
CA ALA A 15 11.12 6.24 1.91
C ALA A 15 11.11 6.71 3.38
N PRO A 16 9.95 6.78 4.05
CA PRO A 16 9.88 7.18 5.45
C PRO A 16 10.25 6.02 6.39
N ASP A 17 10.80 6.40 7.54
CA ASP A 17 11.39 5.52 8.54
C ASP A 17 10.37 4.52 9.15
N GLY A 18 10.64 3.22 8.96
CA GLY A 18 9.93 2.13 9.63
C GLY A 18 10.74 0.84 9.53
N ALA A 19 10.77 0.02 10.58
CA ALA A 19 11.70 -1.12 10.72
C ALA A 19 11.68 -2.17 9.58
N ALA A 20 10.60 -2.25 8.79
CA ALA A 20 10.55 -3.08 7.58
C ALA A 20 11.39 -2.51 6.41
N SER A 21 11.66 -1.21 6.37
CA SER A 21 12.45 -0.56 5.32
C SER A 21 13.94 -0.85 5.43
N GLY A 22 14.46 -1.21 6.61
CA GLY A 22 15.89 -1.46 6.81
C GLY A 22 16.41 -2.72 6.12
N GLN A 23 15.63 -3.80 6.09
CA GLN A 23 16.05 -5.08 5.49
C GLN A 23 16.11 -5.01 3.96
N TRP A 24 15.10 -4.41 3.33
CA TRP A 24 15.07 -4.19 1.87
C TRP A 24 16.19 -3.24 1.42
N GLN A 25 16.49 -2.21 2.21
CA GLN A 25 17.61 -1.31 1.95
C GLN A 25 18.97 -2.01 2.05
N CYS A 26 19.17 -2.89 3.03
CA CYS A 26 20.41 -3.66 3.16
C CYS A 26 20.61 -4.64 2.00
N ALA A 27 19.55 -5.33 1.56
CA ALA A 27 19.59 -6.21 0.40
C ALA A 27 19.90 -5.44 -0.89
N GLY A 28 19.21 -4.31 -1.12
CA GLY A 28 19.47 -3.44 -2.28
C GLY A 28 20.89 -2.88 -2.29
N ARG A 29 21.41 -2.45 -1.14
CA ARG A 29 22.80 -1.96 -1.01
C ARG A 29 23.83 -3.04 -1.30
N ARG A 30 23.61 -4.27 -0.83
CA ARG A 30 24.51 -5.40 -1.11
C ARG A 30 24.47 -5.80 -2.58
N LEU A 31 23.29 -5.85 -3.19
CA LEU A 31 23.15 -6.15 -4.62
C LEU A 31 23.84 -5.10 -5.48
N LEU A 32 23.62 -3.80 -5.18
CA LEU A 32 24.30 -2.71 -5.85
C LEU A 32 25.82 -2.83 -5.70
N ARG A 33 26.30 -3.13 -4.48
CA ARG A 33 27.73 -3.33 -4.24
C ARG A 33 28.30 -4.46 -5.09
N SER A 34 27.67 -5.63 -5.08
CA SER A 34 28.11 -6.78 -5.88
C SER A 34 28.12 -6.46 -7.38
N ALA A 35 27.12 -5.73 -7.88
CA ALA A 35 27.05 -5.33 -9.29
C ALA A 35 28.17 -4.35 -9.67
N LEU A 36 28.49 -3.38 -8.80
CA LEU A 36 29.61 -2.47 -8.99
C LEU A 36 30.95 -3.23 -8.98
N ASP A 37 31.13 -4.16 -8.03
CA ASP A 37 32.34 -5.00 -7.96
C ASP A 37 32.49 -5.90 -9.21
N ALA A 38 31.38 -6.28 -9.85
CA ALA A 38 31.36 -7.02 -11.11
C ALA A 38 31.52 -6.13 -12.37
N GLY A 39 31.67 -4.81 -12.22
CA GLY A 39 31.85 -3.88 -13.34
C GLY A 39 30.57 -3.58 -14.15
N VAL A 40 29.38 -3.78 -13.55
CA VAL A 40 28.11 -3.43 -14.19
C VAL A 40 28.03 -1.92 -14.39
N ARG A 41 27.63 -1.49 -15.59
CA ARG A 41 27.41 -0.07 -15.90
C ARG A 41 25.97 0.31 -15.56
N PHE A 42 25.84 1.37 -14.77
CA PHE A 42 24.55 1.94 -14.40
C PHE A 42 24.32 3.22 -15.18
N GLN A 43 23.17 3.31 -15.85
CA GLN A 43 22.69 4.54 -16.47
C GLN A 43 21.44 4.98 -15.72
N LEU A 44 21.57 6.06 -14.96
CA LEU A 44 20.46 6.69 -14.25
C LEU A 44 19.76 7.70 -15.16
N ASN A 45 18.51 8.06 -14.81
CA ASN A 45 17.70 9.04 -15.54
C ASN A 45 17.56 8.74 -17.04
N ALA A 46 17.64 7.47 -17.42
CA ALA A 46 17.56 7.04 -18.81
C ALA A 46 16.37 6.08 -19.04
N PRO A 47 15.13 6.59 -19.10
CA PRO A 47 13.97 5.75 -19.35
C PRO A 47 14.08 5.09 -20.73
N VAL A 48 13.73 3.80 -20.80
CA VAL A 48 13.70 3.04 -22.05
C VAL A 48 12.45 3.43 -22.84
N VAL A 49 12.64 3.85 -24.08
CA VAL A 49 11.58 4.35 -24.96
C VAL A 49 11.03 3.24 -25.85
N ARG A 50 11.90 2.42 -26.43
CA ARG A 50 11.54 1.30 -27.30
C ARG A 50 12.59 0.21 -27.27
N LEU A 51 12.16 -1.01 -27.55
CA LEU A 51 13.07 -2.14 -27.80
C LEU A 51 13.47 -2.16 -29.28
N LEU A 52 14.72 -2.50 -29.55
CA LEU A 52 15.21 -2.73 -30.91
C LEU A 52 14.87 -4.17 -31.29
N GLN A 53 14.41 -4.38 -32.52
CA GLN A 53 14.11 -5.69 -33.08
C GLN A 53 14.98 -5.94 -34.31
N GLY A 54 15.43 -7.18 -34.46
CA GLY A 54 16.15 -7.69 -35.63
C GLY A 54 15.72 -9.13 -35.95
N PRO A 55 16.40 -9.79 -36.91
CA PRO A 55 16.06 -11.15 -37.33
C PRO A 55 15.96 -12.18 -36.20
N PRO A 56 16.84 -12.18 -35.15
CA PRO A 56 16.72 -13.14 -34.05
C PRO A 56 15.73 -12.72 -32.95
N GLY A 57 15.00 -11.60 -33.11
CA GLY A 57 14.12 -11.03 -32.08
C GLY A 57 14.65 -9.72 -31.51
N VAL A 58 14.57 -9.53 -30.20
CA VAL A 58 15.02 -8.29 -29.54
C VAL A 58 16.56 -8.19 -29.60
N SER A 59 17.07 -7.09 -30.15
CA SER A 59 18.50 -6.84 -30.38
C SER A 59 19.07 -5.68 -29.56
N GLY A 60 18.28 -5.09 -28.67
CA GLY A 60 18.70 -3.96 -27.85
C GLY A 60 17.56 -3.07 -27.40
N ALA A 61 17.89 -1.84 -26.99
CA ALA A 61 16.93 -0.84 -26.56
C ALA A 61 17.40 0.58 -26.88
N VAL A 62 16.44 1.48 -26.98
CA VAL A 62 16.67 2.93 -27.08
C VAL A 62 16.26 3.58 -25.77
N LEU A 63 17.18 4.33 -25.17
CA LEU A 63 16.97 5.07 -23.95
C LEU A 63 16.93 6.56 -24.26
N ARG A 64 16.14 7.32 -23.50
CA ARG A 64 16.19 8.79 -23.55
C ARG A 64 17.26 9.32 -22.61
N SER A 65 17.97 10.36 -23.01
CA SER A 65 18.89 11.14 -22.18
C SER A 65 18.74 12.62 -22.49
N ASP A 66 19.28 13.50 -21.65
CA ASP A 66 19.27 14.95 -21.87
C ASP A 66 19.99 15.35 -23.17
N GLY A 67 20.96 14.52 -23.61
CA GLY A 67 21.71 14.69 -24.85
C GLY A 67 21.10 14.03 -26.09
N GLY A 68 19.90 13.45 -25.99
CA GLY A 68 19.23 12.73 -27.08
C GLY A 68 19.03 11.23 -26.81
N GLU A 69 18.63 10.50 -27.86
CA GLU A 69 18.45 9.05 -27.77
C GLU A 69 19.80 8.31 -27.67
N ILE A 70 19.89 7.36 -26.74
CA ILE A 70 21.03 6.45 -26.59
C ILE A 70 20.60 5.09 -27.12
N HIS A 71 21.31 4.60 -28.13
CA HIS A 71 21.10 3.28 -28.71
C HIS A 71 22.02 2.26 -28.04
N VAL A 72 21.44 1.21 -27.48
CA VAL A 72 22.18 0.13 -26.84
C VAL A 72 21.87 -1.17 -27.56
N GLU A 73 22.87 -1.72 -28.25
CA GLU A 73 22.81 -3.05 -28.84
C GLU A 73 23.14 -4.10 -27.78
N ALA A 74 22.33 -5.16 -27.71
CA ALA A 74 22.49 -6.25 -26.77
C ALA A 74 21.93 -7.56 -27.34
N GLY A 75 22.55 -8.69 -27.00
CA GLY A 75 22.03 -10.02 -27.40
C GLY A 75 20.76 -10.43 -26.66
N ALA A 76 20.45 -9.77 -25.53
CA ALA A 76 19.22 -9.96 -24.78
C ALA A 76 18.89 -8.71 -23.95
N VAL A 77 17.61 -8.51 -23.66
CA VAL A 77 17.11 -7.44 -22.79
C VAL A 77 16.29 -8.06 -21.66
N VAL A 78 16.57 -7.67 -20.41
CA VAL A 78 15.83 -8.11 -19.23
C VAL A 78 15.01 -6.94 -18.70
N LEU A 79 13.68 -7.06 -18.74
CA LEU A 79 12.76 -6.05 -18.21
C LEU A 79 12.47 -6.33 -16.73
N ALA A 80 13.18 -5.63 -15.84
CA ALA A 80 13.00 -5.69 -14.39
C ALA A 80 12.41 -4.37 -13.85
N CYS A 81 11.45 -3.79 -14.57
CA CYS A 81 10.98 -2.41 -14.39
C CYS A 81 9.88 -2.23 -13.32
N GLY A 82 9.61 -3.25 -12.50
CA GLY A 82 8.51 -3.24 -11.54
C GLY A 82 7.17 -3.70 -12.14
N GLY A 83 6.08 -3.10 -11.69
CA GLY A 83 4.71 -3.50 -12.00
C GLY A 83 3.85 -2.32 -12.46
N PHE A 84 2.54 -2.40 -12.27
CA PHE A 84 1.57 -1.40 -12.73
C PHE A 84 0.67 -0.78 -11.63
N PRO A 85 1.09 -0.63 -10.36
CA PRO A 85 0.20 -0.16 -9.29
C PRO A 85 -0.27 1.30 -9.44
N HIS A 86 0.33 2.07 -10.35
CA HIS A 86 -0.09 3.44 -10.67
C HIS A 86 -0.57 3.60 -12.13
N ASP A 87 -0.67 2.51 -12.89
CA ASP A 87 -1.24 2.53 -14.24
C ASP A 87 -2.77 2.55 -14.17
N ARG A 88 -3.35 3.74 -14.20
CA ARG A 88 -4.82 3.92 -14.09
C ARG A 88 -5.59 3.15 -15.16
N GLN A 89 -5.07 3.10 -16.40
CA GLN A 89 -5.77 2.43 -17.48
C GLN A 89 -5.74 0.91 -17.28
N ARG A 90 -4.58 0.35 -16.94
CA ARG A 90 -4.46 -1.09 -16.67
C ARG A 90 -5.27 -1.49 -15.45
N LEU A 91 -5.18 -0.73 -14.36
CA LEU A 91 -5.98 -0.97 -13.15
C LEU A 91 -7.47 -0.98 -13.48
N ALA A 92 -7.95 -0.04 -14.28
CA ALA A 92 -9.36 -0.01 -14.65
C ALA A 92 -9.81 -1.24 -15.46
N GLN A 93 -8.91 -1.84 -16.23
CA GLN A 93 -9.19 -3.03 -17.03
C GLN A 93 -9.18 -4.33 -16.21
N VAL A 94 -8.26 -4.45 -15.24
CA VAL A 94 -7.99 -5.75 -14.57
C VAL A 94 -8.32 -5.76 -13.09
N VAL A 95 -8.70 -4.63 -12.50
CA VAL A 95 -8.98 -4.48 -11.06
C VAL A 95 -10.37 -3.88 -10.86
N PRO A 96 -11.40 -4.72 -10.68
CA PRO A 96 -12.80 -4.25 -10.62
C PRO A 96 -13.08 -3.15 -9.59
N HIS A 97 -12.50 -3.25 -8.39
CA HIS A 97 -12.68 -2.24 -7.33
C HIS A 97 -11.92 -0.93 -7.58
N ALA A 98 -11.07 -0.88 -8.62
CA ALA A 98 -10.30 0.30 -9.01
C ALA A 98 -10.73 0.82 -10.40
N ALA A 99 -11.84 0.30 -10.97
CA ALA A 99 -12.36 0.67 -12.28
C ALA A 99 -12.59 2.18 -12.44
N GLU A 100 -13.08 2.84 -11.39
CA GLU A 100 -13.38 4.28 -11.37
C GLU A 100 -12.20 5.14 -10.89
N GLY A 101 -11.01 4.54 -10.73
CA GLY A 101 -9.78 5.24 -10.34
C GLY A 101 -9.70 5.70 -8.88
N TYR A 102 -10.81 5.65 -8.13
CA TYR A 102 -10.83 5.96 -6.69
C TYR A 102 -10.76 4.67 -5.86
N GLY A 103 -9.90 4.66 -4.83
CA GLY A 103 -9.84 3.58 -3.83
C GLY A 103 -8.63 2.64 -3.92
N HIS A 104 -7.82 2.69 -4.99
CA HIS A 104 -6.55 1.97 -5.04
C HIS A 104 -5.41 2.86 -4.52
N PHE A 105 -4.84 2.48 -3.38
CA PHE A 105 -3.70 3.16 -2.78
C PHE A 105 -2.51 2.21 -2.76
N SER A 106 -1.42 2.61 -3.41
CA SER A 106 -0.20 1.81 -3.48
C SER A 106 0.91 2.41 -2.61
N ALA A 107 1.68 1.52 -1.98
CA ALA A 107 2.93 1.87 -1.31
C ALA A 107 4.14 1.82 -2.28
N ALA A 108 3.95 1.39 -3.53
CA ALA A 108 5.01 1.37 -4.53
C ALA A 108 5.38 2.79 -4.98
N PRO A 109 6.60 3.00 -5.49
CA PRO A 109 7.02 4.29 -6.05
C PRO A 109 6.03 4.80 -7.10
N PRO A 110 5.73 6.12 -7.13
CA PRO A 110 4.74 6.70 -8.05
C PRO A 110 5.10 6.47 -9.53
N ASP A 111 6.40 6.34 -9.83
CA ASP A 111 6.89 6.10 -11.19
C ASP A 111 6.61 4.68 -11.70
N ASN A 112 6.11 3.78 -10.85
CA ASN A 112 5.79 2.40 -11.21
C ASN A 112 4.45 2.31 -11.96
N GLN A 113 4.45 2.78 -13.21
CA GLN A 113 3.26 2.98 -14.05
C GLN A 113 3.09 1.90 -15.15
N GLY A 114 3.72 0.74 -15.02
CA GLY A 114 3.57 -0.36 -15.98
C GLY A 114 4.31 -0.21 -17.30
N GLU A 115 5.29 0.70 -17.40
CA GLU A 115 6.03 0.94 -18.66
C GLU A 115 6.76 -0.30 -19.18
N GLY A 116 7.38 -1.08 -18.30
CA GLY A 116 8.04 -2.33 -18.69
C GLY A 116 7.08 -3.37 -19.26
N ILE A 117 5.84 -3.42 -18.75
CA ILE A 117 4.81 -4.31 -19.30
C ILE A 117 4.46 -3.88 -20.73
N ARG A 118 4.24 -2.58 -20.95
CA ARG A 118 3.97 -2.04 -22.30
C ARG A 118 5.11 -2.27 -23.28
N LEU A 119 6.36 -2.15 -22.83
CA LEU A 119 7.54 -2.47 -23.65
C LEU A 119 7.54 -3.95 -24.05
N GLY A 120 7.23 -4.86 -23.13
CA GLY A 120 7.08 -6.28 -23.43
C GLY A 120 5.96 -6.54 -24.44
N GLU A 121 4.79 -5.94 -24.24
CA GLU A 121 3.65 -6.04 -25.16
C GLU A 121 3.98 -5.53 -26.56
N SER A 122 4.76 -4.45 -26.69
CA SER A 122 5.12 -3.89 -28.00
C SER A 122 5.96 -4.80 -28.90
N VAL A 123 6.60 -5.82 -28.32
CA VAL A 123 7.40 -6.82 -29.05
C VAL A 123 6.74 -8.20 -29.06
N GLY A 124 5.42 -8.26 -28.80
CA GLY A 124 4.62 -9.49 -28.86
C GLY A 124 4.49 -10.23 -27.52
N GLY A 125 4.99 -9.67 -26.42
CA GLY A 125 4.71 -10.18 -25.08
C GLY A 125 3.21 -10.11 -24.77
N GLN A 126 2.73 -11.02 -23.93
CA GLN A 126 1.32 -11.05 -23.52
C GLN A 126 1.22 -10.77 -22.04
N PHE A 127 0.30 -9.88 -21.67
CA PHE A 127 -0.07 -9.67 -20.27
C PHE A 127 -1.12 -10.70 -19.87
N ASP A 128 -0.78 -11.55 -18.90
CA ASP A 128 -1.69 -12.57 -18.41
C ASP A 128 -2.77 -11.96 -17.51
N THR A 129 -4.00 -11.96 -18.00
CA THR A 129 -5.20 -11.49 -17.27
C THR A 129 -5.97 -12.63 -16.59
N SER A 130 -5.49 -13.87 -16.69
CA SER A 130 -6.17 -15.05 -16.14
C SER A 130 -5.96 -15.24 -14.63
N LEU A 131 -5.01 -14.50 -14.04
CA LEU A 131 -4.75 -14.56 -12.61
C LEU A 131 -5.99 -14.19 -11.81
N ARG A 132 -6.31 -15.00 -10.79
CA ARG A 132 -7.42 -14.74 -9.85
C ARG A 132 -7.37 -13.31 -9.30
N HIS A 133 -6.17 -12.86 -8.93
CA HIS A 133 -5.90 -11.50 -8.47
C HIS A 133 -4.60 -11.00 -9.10
N PRO A 134 -4.63 -9.93 -9.92
CA PRO A 134 -3.45 -9.47 -10.67
C PRO A 134 -2.53 -8.56 -9.83
N LEU A 135 -2.78 -8.45 -8.51
CA LEU A 135 -2.10 -7.55 -7.60
C LEU A 135 -1.80 -8.23 -6.26
N ALA A 136 -0.68 -7.86 -5.66
CA ALA A 136 -0.38 -8.15 -4.26
C ALA A 136 -0.97 -7.05 -3.36
N TRP A 137 -2.17 -7.28 -2.84
CA TRP A 137 -2.86 -6.32 -1.98
C TRP A 137 -2.43 -6.38 -0.53
N ALA A 138 -2.36 -5.24 0.15
CA ALA A 138 -2.31 -5.19 1.61
C ALA A 138 -3.31 -4.14 2.11
N PRO A 139 -3.86 -4.29 3.33
CA PRO A 139 -4.61 -3.22 3.96
C PRO A 139 -3.69 -2.03 4.17
N VAL A 140 -4.16 -0.82 3.84
CA VAL A 140 -3.37 0.41 3.97
C VAL A 140 -4.15 1.46 4.74
N SER A 141 -3.44 2.19 5.61
CA SER A 141 -3.97 3.40 6.22
C SER A 141 -3.25 4.64 5.67
N ARG A 142 -3.98 5.75 5.62
CA ARG A 142 -3.45 7.04 5.19
C ARG A 142 -3.01 7.82 6.42
N VAL A 143 -1.72 8.13 6.50
CA VAL A 143 -1.12 8.86 7.60
C VAL A 143 -0.82 10.27 7.13
N THR A 144 -1.45 11.27 7.75
CA THR A 144 -1.05 12.67 7.56
C THR A 144 0.11 12.98 8.49
N LEU A 145 1.28 13.25 7.92
CA LEU A 145 2.46 13.67 8.68
C LEU A 145 2.35 15.13 9.10
N ALA A 146 3.21 15.57 10.04
CA ALA A 146 3.25 16.96 10.49
C ALA A 146 3.55 17.96 9.36
N SER A 147 4.24 17.52 8.30
CA SER A 147 4.49 18.29 7.08
C SER A 147 3.26 18.44 6.17
N GLY A 148 2.16 17.76 6.46
CA GLY A 148 0.97 17.68 5.59
C GLY A 148 1.06 16.58 4.52
N GLN A 149 2.23 15.95 4.35
CA GLN A 149 2.40 14.84 3.41
C GLN A 149 1.53 13.64 3.82
N GLN A 150 0.91 12.99 2.83
CA GLN A 150 0.16 11.75 2.98
C GLN A 150 1.09 10.56 2.77
N LEU A 151 1.17 9.69 3.77
CA LEU A 151 1.90 8.42 3.69
C LEU A 151 0.90 7.25 3.66
N MET A 152 1.10 6.32 2.73
CA MET A 152 0.40 5.04 2.71
C MET A 152 1.14 4.04 3.61
N PHE A 153 0.57 3.68 4.76
CA PHE A 153 1.14 2.70 5.67
C PHE A 153 0.53 1.32 5.43
N PRO A 154 1.30 0.33 4.94
CA PRO A 154 0.81 -1.03 4.75
C PRO A 154 0.77 -1.82 6.05
N HIS A 155 -0.38 -2.42 6.32
CA HIS A 155 -0.67 -3.23 7.49
C HIS A 155 -0.32 -4.70 7.25
N LEU A 156 0.97 -5.00 7.30
CA LEU A 156 1.48 -6.33 6.94
C LEU A 156 1.42 -7.32 8.12
N VAL A 157 1.82 -6.87 9.31
CA VAL A 157 2.10 -7.76 10.46
C VAL A 157 1.33 -7.35 11.70
N GLU A 158 1.20 -6.05 11.98
CA GLU A 158 0.59 -5.56 13.22
C GLU A 158 -0.91 -5.89 13.34
N ARG A 159 -1.64 -5.99 12.21
CA ARG A 159 -3.02 -6.51 12.19
C ARG A 159 -3.16 -7.93 12.77
N ALA A 160 -2.13 -8.77 12.65
CA ALA A 160 -2.15 -10.17 13.09
C ALA A 160 -1.73 -10.32 14.56
N LYS A 161 -1.44 -9.21 15.27
CA LYS A 161 -0.97 -9.26 16.65
C LYS A 161 -2.13 -9.51 17.62
N PRO A 162 -1.88 -10.23 18.74
CA PRO A 162 -2.91 -10.46 19.74
C PRO A 162 -3.52 -9.16 20.27
N GLY A 163 -4.85 -9.13 20.35
CA GLY A 163 -5.61 -7.97 20.83
C GLY A 163 -5.94 -6.93 19.75
N VAL A 164 -5.69 -7.25 18.48
CA VAL A 164 -6.17 -6.48 17.32
C VAL A 164 -7.29 -7.27 16.64
N ILE A 165 -8.40 -6.60 16.30
CA ILE A 165 -9.48 -7.17 15.49
C ILE A 165 -9.84 -6.23 14.34
N ALA A 166 -10.34 -6.78 13.24
CA ALA A 166 -10.77 -6.01 12.08
C ALA A 166 -12.30 -6.05 11.94
N VAL A 167 -12.91 -4.89 11.75
CA VAL A 167 -14.35 -4.77 11.54
C VAL A 167 -14.67 -3.89 10.34
N LEU A 168 -15.78 -4.19 9.66
CA LEU A 168 -16.38 -3.33 8.65
C LEU A 168 -16.95 -2.05 9.30
N PRO A 169 -17.34 -1.02 8.52
CA PRO A 169 -17.99 0.18 9.06
C PRO A 169 -19.30 -0.12 9.81
N ASN A 170 -19.94 -1.25 9.52
CA ASN A 170 -21.12 -1.74 10.23
C ASN A 170 -20.80 -2.46 11.56
N GLY A 171 -19.53 -2.55 11.96
CA GLY A 171 -19.06 -3.16 13.20
C GLY A 171 -18.95 -4.70 13.18
N LYS A 172 -19.23 -5.36 12.05
CA LYS A 172 -19.08 -6.82 11.93
C LYS A 172 -17.64 -7.19 11.58
N ARG A 173 -17.13 -8.25 12.21
CA ARG A 173 -15.90 -8.93 11.76
C ARG A 173 -16.16 -9.62 10.43
N PHE A 174 -15.13 -9.67 9.59
CA PHE A 174 -15.23 -10.22 8.24
C PHE A 174 -14.10 -11.17 7.87
N VAL A 175 -13.07 -11.29 8.69
CA VAL A 175 -11.87 -12.08 8.38
C VAL A 175 -11.15 -12.56 9.64
N ASN A 176 -10.31 -13.58 9.48
CA ASN A 176 -9.26 -13.91 10.44
C ASN A 176 -8.08 -12.95 10.24
N GLU A 177 -7.81 -12.10 11.24
CA GLU A 177 -6.79 -11.05 11.14
C GLU A 177 -5.36 -11.58 11.04
N ALA A 178 -5.15 -12.88 11.31
CA ALA A 178 -3.87 -13.57 11.20
C ALA A 178 -3.59 -14.18 9.82
N ASP A 179 -4.55 -14.19 8.89
CA ASP A 179 -4.35 -14.70 7.53
C ASP A 179 -3.36 -13.84 6.74
N SER A 180 -3.04 -14.23 5.50
CA SER A 180 -2.16 -13.43 4.64
C SER A 180 -2.73 -12.03 4.40
N TYR A 181 -1.87 -11.06 4.11
CA TYR A 181 -2.32 -9.69 3.85
C TYR A 181 -3.23 -9.61 2.62
N HIS A 182 -3.05 -10.58 1.71
CA HIS A 182 -3.79 -10.68 0.47
C HIS A 182 -5.19 -11.22 0.73
N ASP A 183 -5.31 -12.30 1.51
CA ASP A 183 -6.59 -12.89 1.89
C ASP A 183 -7.41 -11.93 2.76
N PHE A 184 -6.75 -11.13 3.60
CA PHE A 184 -7.39 -10.06 4.35
C PHE A 184 -8.13 -9.08 3.42
N ILE A 185 -7.48 -8.63 2.35
CA ILE A 185 -8.10 -7.71 1.38
C ILE A 185 -9.15 -8.43 0.54
N ALA A 186 -8.89 -9.67 0.12
CA ALA A 186 -9.88 -10.46 -0.61
C ALA A 186 -11.19 -10.62 0.19
N ALA A 187 -11.09 -10.90 1.50
CA ALA A 187 -12.24 -10.96 2.40
C ALA A 187 -12.91 -9.58 2.58
N LEU A 188 -12.13 -8.50 2.68
CA LEU A 188 -12.68 -7.15 2.76
C LEU A 188 -13.49 -6.79 1.50
N LEU A 189 -12.93 -7.05 0.32
CA LEU A 189 -13.60 -6.82 -0.96
C LEU A 189 -14.88 -7.66 -1.09
N ALA A 190 -14.82 -8.94 -0.72
CA ALA A 190 -15.99 -9.82 -0.75
C ALA A 190 -17.10 -9.42 0.24
N ALA A 191 -16.72 -8.84 1.39
CA ALA A 191 -17.65 -8.40 2.42
C ALA A 191 -18.17 -6.96 2.21
N THR A 192 -17.62 -6.22 1.24
CA THR A 192 -18.04 -4.87 0.88
C THR A 192 -19.16 -4.94 -0.17
N PRO A 193 -20.35 -4.35 0.09
CA PRO A 193 -21.41 -4.28 -0.90
C PRO A 193 -20.96 -3.55 -2.18
N ALA A 194 -21.53 -3.94 -3.33
CA ALA A 194 -21.28 -3.24 -4.58
C ALA A 194 -21.71 -1.77 -4.46
N GLY A 195 -20.83 -0.84 -4.88
CA GLY A 195 -21.03 0.60 -4.77
C GLY A 195 -20.53 1.22 -3.46
N ASP A 196 -20.25 0.42 -2.43
CA ASP A 196 -19.61 0.89 -1.20
C ASP A 196 -18.09 0.90 -1.35
N THR A 197 -17.42 1.86 -0.71
CA THR A 197 -15.95 1.88 -0.66
C THR A 197 -15.44 0.81 0.31
N PRO A 198 -14.54 -0.10 -0.11
CA PRO A 198 -13.95 -1.10 0.77
C PRO A 198 -13.12 -0.45 1.87
N GLN A 199 -13.60 -0.53 3.11
CA GLN A 199 -12.95 0.07 4.27
C GLN A 199 -13.13 -0.82 5.50
N ALA A 200 -12.13 -0.84 6.38
CA ALA A 200 -12.18 -1.54 7.65
C ALA A 200 -11.54 -0.70 8.75
N TRP A 201 -11.96 -0.96 9.97
CA TRP A 201 -11.35 -0.44 11.18
C TRP A 201 -10.56 -1.53 11.87
N LEU A 202 -9.29 -1.26 12.15
CA LEU A 202 -8.50 -2.09 13.06
C LEU A 202 -8.72 -1.58 14.48
N LEU A 203 -9.29 -2.42 15.34
CA LEU A 203 -9.57 -2.11 16.73
C LEU A 203 -8.50 -2.76 17.61
N ALA A 204 -7.85 -1.97 18.45
CA ALA A 204 -6.92 -2.47 19.45
C ALA A 204 -7.23 -1.94 20.84
N ASP A 205 -6.95 -2.77 21.83
CA ASP A 205 -7.03 -2.40 23.24
C ASP A 205 -5.73 -1.67 23.67
N ARG A 206 -5.73 -1.01 24.84
CA ARG A 206 -4.55 -0.24 25.29
C ARG A 206 -3.32 -1.13 25.50
N ARG A 207 -3.49 -2.39 25.87
CA ARG A 207 -2.39 -3.33 26.13
C ARG A 207 -1.73 -3.74 24.80
N ALA A 208 -2.53 -4.09 23.80
CA ALA A 208 -2.09 -4.42 22.45
C ALA A 208 -1.38 -3.22 21.80
N LEU A 209 -1.99 -2.03 21.87
CA LEU A 209 -1.39 -0.81 21.33
C LEU A 209 -0.03 -0.51 21.96
N ARG A 210 0.10 -0.61 23.30
CA ARG A 210 1.38 -0.37 23.97
C ARG A 210 2.44 -1.41 23.64
N ARG A 211 2.05 -2.67 23.44
CA ARG A 211 2.99 -3.77 23.23
C ARG A 211 3.45 -3.89 21.77
N TYR A 212 2.55 -3.65 20.82
CA TYR A 212 2.78 -3.94 19.41
C TYR A 212 2.68 -2.71 18.50
N GLY A 213 2.05 -1.62 18.98
CA GLY A 213 1.64 -0.51 18.13
C GLY A 213 0.38 -0.83 17.34
N LEU A 214 -0.07 0.13 16.54
CA LEU A 214 -1.17 -0.04 15.59
C LEU A 214 -0.92 0.86 14.38
N GLY A 215 -0.72 0.25 13.22
CA GLY A 215 -0.32 0.98 12.02
C GLY A 215 0.96 1.79 12.25
N HIS A 216 0.91 3.08 11.92
CA HIS A 216 2.04 3.99 12.09
C HIS A 216 2.27 4.44 13.55
N ALA A 217 1.35 4.12 14.47
CA ALA A 217 1.53 4.38 15.89
C ALA A 217 2.44 3.32 16.52
N ARG A 218 3.66 3.74 16.88
CA ARG A 218 4.69 2.87 17.47
C ARG A 218 4.33 2.37 18.88
N PRO A 219 4.81 1.18 19.27
CA PRO A 219 4.68 0.67 20.64
C PRO A 219 5.48 1.50 21.65
N PHE A 220 5.39 1.15 22.94
CA PHE A 220 6.21 1.71 24.01
C PHE A 220 7.72 1.68 23.61
N PRO A 221 8.50 2.75 23.91
CA PRO A 221 8.21 3.88 24.80
C PRO A 221 7.49 5.08 24.17
N PHE A 222 7.07 4.98 22.92
CA PHE A 222 6.41 6.10 22.22
C PHE A 222 4.96 6.31 22.69
N THR A 223 4.52 7.57 22.77
CA THR A 223 3.14 7.91 23.15
C THR A 223 2.24 8.01 21.90
N PRO A 224 0.97 7.55 21.96
CA PRO A 224 0.05 7.65 20.84
C PRO A 224 -0.58 9.05 20.68
N THR A 225 -0.26 10.00 21.56
CA THR A 225 -0.91 11.32 21.65
C THR A 225 -0.86 12.09 20.33
N ALA A 226 0.26 12.05 19.62
CA ALA A 226 0.39 12.72 18.32
C ALA A 226 -0.62 12.17 17.32
N TRP A 227 -0.78 10.84 17.26
CA TRP A 227 -1.69 10.15 16.35
C TRP A 227 -3.16 10.30 16.72
N LEU A 228 -3.45 10.45 18.01
CA LEU A 228 -4.79 10.83 18.49
C LEU A 228 -5.16 12.25 18.04
N ARG A 229 -4.22 13.19 18.11
CA ARG A 229 -4.45 14.58 17.70
C ARG A 229 -4.64 14.74 16.20
N THR A 230 -3.98 13.92 15.37
CA THR A 230 -4.18 13.93 13.91
C THR A 230 -5.45 13.22 13.46
N GLY A 231 -6.15 12.53 14.38
CA GLY A 231 -7.29 11.68 14.04
C GLY A 231 -6.91 10.39 13.32
N TYR A 232 -5.62 10.08 13.20
CA TYR A 232 -5.13 8.80 12.67
C TYR A 232 -5.51 7.64 13.60
N LEU A 233 -5.33 7.85 14.90
CA LEU A 233 -5.93 7.03 15.94
C LEU A 233 -7.17 7.73 16.49
N GLN A 234 -8.25 6.98 16.68
CA GLN A 234 -9.42 7.47 17.41
C GLN A 234 -9.58 6.65 18.68
N ARG A 235 -9.97 7.28 19.79
CA ARG A 235 -10.19 6.61 21.08
C ARG A 235 -11.68 6.62 21.43
N GLY A 236 -12.29 5.45 21.57
CA GLY A 236 -13.65 5.29 22.10
C GLY A 236 -13.64 4.80 23.55
N THR A 237 -14.64 5.20 24.35
CA THR A 237 -15.02 4.47 25.57
C THR A 237 -15.77 3.18 25.21
N PRO A 238 -15.89 2.19 26.13
CA PRO A 238 -16.52 0.91 25.82
C PRO A 238 -17.89 1.12 25.17
N TRP A 239 -18.20 0.27 24.19
CA TRP A 239 -19.28 0.31 23.17
C TRP A 239 -20.64 0.99 23.49
N ARG A 240 -21.00 1.25 24.75
CA ARG A 240 -22.26 1.91 25.15
C ARG A 240 -22.34 3.40 24.78
N SER A 241 -21.23 4.10 24.59
CA SER A 241 -21.23 5.57 24.37
C SER A 241 -21.22 6.04 22.91
N TRP A 242 -21.04 5.14 21.94
CA TRP A 242 -20.94 5.49 20.51
C TRP A 242 -22.27 5.93 19.87
N ARG A 243 -23.38 5.94 20.63
CA ARG A 243 -24.70 6.38 20.16
C ARG A 243 -24.89 7.90 20.10
N SER A 244 -24.05 8.70 20.75
CA SER A 244 -24.42 10.09 21.10
C SER A 244 -23.35 11.15 20.81
N SER A 245 -22.23 10.80 20.20
CA SER A 245 -21.23 11.80 19.76
C SER A 245 -21.15 11.84 18.24
N ALA A 246 -22.27 12.18 17.62
CA ALA A 246 -22.42 12.44 16.19
C ALA A 246 -23.05 13.84 16.00
N LEU A 247 -22.22 14.87 16.15
CA LEU A 247 -22.42 16.16 15.47
C LEU A 247 -21.42 16.09 14.30
N SER A 248 -21.75 15.95 13.03
CA SER A 248 -22.98 16.23 12.29
C SER A 248 -23.05 15.31 11.06
N THR A 249 -24.28 14.96 10.64
CA THR A 249 -24.68 14.10 9.48
C THR A 249 -24.93 12.61 9.82
N PRO A 250 -26.14 12.06 9.58
CA PRO A 250 -26.66 10.94 10.36
C PRO A 250 -26.18 9.56 9.90
N MET A 251 -25.30 8.94 10.68
CA MET A 251 -24.97 7.52 10.59
C MET A 251 -26.07 6.69 11.27
N ARG A 252 -27.01 6.15 10.48
CA ARG A 252 -28.17 5.42 11.01
C ARG A 252 -27.82 3.95 11.27
N TRP A 253 -27.24 3.66 12.43
CA TRP A 253 -27.04 2.30 12.95
C TRP A 253 -28.37 1.56 13.11
N ARG A 254 -28.65 0.56 12.26
CA ARG A 254 -29.98 -0.08 12.24
C ARG A 254 -30.14 -1.31 13.15
N LYS A 255 -29.10 -1.91 13.76
CA LYS A 255 -29.27 -3.03 14.71
C LYS A 255 -28.14 -3.12 15.76
N PRO A 256 -28.44 -3.55 17.01
CA PRO A 256 -27.43 -3.84 18.02
C PRO A 256 -26.64 -5.12 17.69
N LEU A 257 -25.31 -5.09 17.91
CA LEU A 257 -24.45 -6.28 17.95
C LEU A 257 -24.79 -7.11 19.20
N ASN A 258 -25.77 -8.01 19.09
CA ASN A 258 -26.00 -9.07 20.07
C ASN A 258 -25.61 -10.41 19.43
N ALA A 259 -24.32 -10.72 19.46
CA ALA A 259 -23.77 -12.08 19.52
C ALA A 259 -22.24 -11.97 19.48
N LEU A 260 -21.56 -12.71 20.35
CA LEU A 260 -20.12 -13.03 20.31
C LEU A 260 -19.16 -12.00 20.96
N THR A 261 -19.28 -11.81 22.27
CA THR A 261 -18.11 -11.47 23.13
C THR A 261 -18.27 -12.11 24.52
N THR A 262 -18.10 -13.42 24.64
CA THR A 262 -17.77 -14.08 25.93
C THR A 262 -16.27 -13.97 26.21
N SER A 263 -15.71 -12.74 26.13
CA SER A 263 -14.38 -12.47 26.67
C SER A 263 -14.44 -11.19 27.53
N PRO A 264 -14.37 -11.31 28.87
CA PRO A 264 -14.52 -10.19 29.80
C PRO A 264 -13.47 -9.08 29.62
N ALA A 265 -12.39 -9.33 28.87
CA ALA A 265 -11.27 -8.42 28.68
C ALA A 265 -11.59 -7.17 27.82
N LEU A 266 -12.62 -7.22 26.97
CA LEU A 266 -12.99 -6.11 26.08
C LEU A 266 -14.02 -5.13 26.69
N ALA A 267 -14.62 -5.47 27.83
CA ALA A 267 -15.75 -4.73 28.39
C ALA A 267 -15.37 -3.39 29.07
N LYS A 268 -14.09 -3.14 29.35
CA LYS A 268 -13.60 -1.94 30.07
C LYS A 268 -12.50 -1.17 29.35
N THR A 269 -12.20 -1.51 28.09
CA THR A 269 -10.97 -1.05 27.45
C THR A 269 -11.25 0.05 26.43
N SER A 270 -10.45 1.12 26.46
CA SER A 270 -10.45 2.11 25.40
C SER A 270 -10.09 1.46 24.07
N ILE A 271 -10.97 1.58 23.08
CA ILE A 271 -10.77 1.00 21.76
C ILE A 271 -10.10 2.06 20.88
N PHE A 272 -8.99 1.68 20.27
CA PHE A 272 -8.28 2.52 19.31
C PHE A 272 -8.54 2.05 17.90
N THR A 273 -8.90 2.97 16.99
CA THR A 273 -9.13 2.64 15.57
C THR A 273 -8.10 3.32 14.67
N ALA A 274 -7.65 2.62 13.62
CA ALA A 274 -6.94 3.22 12.49
C ALA A 274 -7.81 3.09 11.23
N GLY A 275 -8.00 4.17 10.47
CA GLY A 275 -8.87 4.21 9.29
C GLY A 275 -8.83 5.55 8.54
N HIS A 276 -9.50 5.59 7.38
CA HIS A 276 -9.52 6.72 6.44
C HIS A 276 -10.24 7.95 7.04
N GLN A 277 -9.67 9.15 6.83
CA GLN A 277 -10.36 10.44 7.03
C GLN A 277 -10.77 11.00 5.65
N PRO A 278 -12.03 11.40 5.45
CA PRO A 278 -12.38 12.23 4.29
C PRO A 278 -11.80 13.65 4.45
N ILE A 279 -11.29 14.23 3.36
CA ILE A 279 -10.81 15.62 3.21
C ILE A 279 -12.01 16.41 2.62
N THR A 280 -12.61 17.49 3.16
CA THR A 280 -12.17 18.88 3.52
C THR A 280 -13.32 19.57 4.32
N ALA A 281 -13.11 20.18 5.51
CA ALA A 281 -13.04 21.64 5.89
C ALA A 281 -14.39 22.37 6.22
N PRO A 282 -14.45 23.52 6.96
CA PRO A 282 -13.48 24.20 7.83
C PRO A 282 -13.90 24.31 9.33
N ARG A 283 -13.01 24.92 10.13
CA ARG A 283 -13.11 25.25 11.57
C ARG A 283 -14.51 25.72 12.03
N VAL A 284 -14.98 25.15 13.14
CA VAL A 284 -15.87 25.84 14.08
C VAL A 284 -15.37 25.58 15.50
N THR A 285 -14.91 26.65 16.15
CA THR A 285 -14.59 26.71 17.58
C THR A 285 -15.89 26.89 18.34
N ILE A 286 -16.28 25.96 19.23
CA ILE A 286 -17.19 26.27 20.35
C ILE A 286 -16.74 25.46 21.58
N ARG A 287 -16.81 26.16 22.72
CA ARG A 287 -16.27 25.93 24.08
C ARG A 287 -16.29 24.50 24.62
#